data_AF-A0A3B1A7X1-F1
#
_entry.id   AF-A0A3B1A7X1-F1
#
_cell.length_a   1.000
_cell.length_b   1.000
_cell.length_c   1.000
_cell.angle_alpha   90.00
_cell.angle_beta   90.00
_cell.angle_gamma   90.00
#
_symmetry.space_group_name_H-M   'P 1'
#
loop_
_entity.id
_entity.type
_entity.pdbx_description
1 polymer ?
#
loop_
_entity_poly.entity_id
_entity_poly.type
_entity_poly.pdbx_seq_one_letter_code
_entity_poly.pdbx_strand_id
1 'polypeptide(L)' 'HTLFRKETRWPGYYYRGDHMKLDDNNWHVLTVSRRDPETGEYTLEKAPLYHLVGEEEEKAAKKKKK' A
#
# COMPACT_ATOMS: atom_id res chain seq x y z
N HIS A 1 -5.58 1.86 -10.46
CA HIS A 1 -4.80 2.04 -9.22
C HIS A 1 -5.57 2.86 -8.19
N THR A 2 -5.75 4.17 -8.35
CA THR A 2 -6.42 5.03 -7.35
C THR A 2 -7.85 4.60 -6.99
N LEU A 3 -8.63 4.11 -7.96
CA LEU A 3 -10.00 3.64 -7.72
C LEU A 3 -10.05 2.36 -6.86
N PHE A 4 -9.09 1.46 -7.09
CA PHE A 4 -8.95 0.19 -6.37
C PHE A 4 -8.45 0.42 -4.94
N ARG A 5 -7.47 1.33 -4.77
CA ARG A 5 -6.93 1.71 -3.46
C ARG A 5 -7.94 2.54 -2.67
N LYS A 6 -8.41 1.99 -1.54
CA LYS A 6 -9.46 2.59 -0.70
C LYS A 6 -8.88 3.40 0.47
N GLU A 7 -7.96 4.31 0.18
CA GLU A 7 -7.36 5.23 1.16
C GLU A 7 -6.82 6.51 0.46
N THR A 8 -6.40 7.49 1.26
CA THR A 8 -5.58 8.62 0.81
C THR A 8 -4.18 8.48 1.40
N ARG A 9 -3.26 7.89 0.62
CA ARG A 9 -1.87 7.63 1.02
C ARG A 9 -0.97 8.86 0.89
N TRP A 10 -1.21 9.69 -0.11
CA TRP A 10 -0.36 10.84 -0.43
C TRP A 10 -1.16 12.14 -0.51
N PRO A 11 -1.68 12.63 0.63
CA PRO A 11 -2.35 13.92 0.68
C PRO A 11 -1.37 15.01 0.20
N GLY A 12 -1.83 15.86 -0.72
CA GLY A 12 -1.02 16.84 -1.43
C GLY A 12 -0.76 16.48 -2.89
N TYR A 13 -0.60 15.19 -3.21
CA TYR A 13 -0.61 14.73 -4.60
C TYR A 13 -2.04 14.46 -5.09
N TYR A 14 -2.83 13.70 -4.33
CA TYR A 14 -4.26 13.53 -4.59
C TYR A 14 -5.04 13.25 -3.31
N TYR A 15 -6.35 13.46 -3.36
CA TYR A 15 -7.28 13.17 -2.26
C TYR A 15 -8.42 12.29 -2.76
N ARG A 16 -8.83 11.31 -1.95
CA ARG A 16 -10.05 10.53 -2.18
C ARG A 16 -11.13 10.95 -1.20
N GLY A 17 -12.14 11.67 -1.70
CA GLY A 17 -13.25 12.20 -0.88
C GLY A 17 -14.00 11.13 -0.08
N ASP A 18 -14.08 9.90 -0.59
CA ASP A 18 -14.74 8.76 0.06
C ASP A 18 -13.82 7.95 0.99
N HIS A 19 -12.49 8.11 0.90
CA HIS A 19 -11.51 7.56 1.86
C HIS A 19 -10.38 8.54 2.12
N MET A 20 -10.65 9.54 2.95
CA MET A 20 -9.75 10.67 3.20
C MET A 20 -8.53 10.37 4.08
N LYS A 21 -8.52 9.22 4.77
CA LYS A 21 -7.46 8.86 5.72
C LYS A 21 -6.51 7.83 5.11
N LEU A 22 -5.29 7.81 5.64
CA LEU A 22 -4.29 6.76 5.42
C LEU A 22 -4.69 5.52 6.25
N ASP A 23 -4.56 4.32 5.67
CA ASP A 23 -4.96 3.04 6.28
C ASP A 23 -3.84 2.01 6.16
N ASP A 24 -2.93 2.01 7.13
CA ASP A 24 -1.81 1.05 7.15
C ASP A 24 -2.23 -0.39 7.45
N ASN A 25 -3.38 -0.60 8.09
CA ASN A 25 -3.83 -1.94 8.44
C ASN A 25 -4.21 -2.74 7.19
N ASN A 26 -4.80 -2.09 6.18
CA ASN A 26 -5.29 -2.77 4.98
C ASN A 26 -4.54 -2.39 3.70
N TRP A 27 -3.85 -1.25 3.69
CA TRP A 27 -3.27 -0.66 2.49
C TRP A 27 -1.78 -0.32 2.59
N HIS A 28 -1.10 -0.78 3.65
CA HIS A 28 0.37 -0.82 3.70
C HIS A 28 0.93 -1.97 2.82
N VAL A 29 0.62 -1.89 1.54
CA VAL A 29 0.89 -2.87 0.50
C VAL A 29 1.16 -2.13 -0.80
N LEU A 30 1.75 -2.82 -1.76
CA LEU A 30 1.84 -2.34 -3.14
C LEU A 30 0.54 -2.68 -3.88
N THR A 31 0.07 -1.75 -4.71
CA THR A 31 -1.00 -2.04 -5.67
C THR A 31 -0.34 -2.34 -7.00
N VAL A 32 -0.54 -3.53 -7.53
CA VAL A 32 -0.03 -3.92 -8.84
C VAL A 32 -1.20 -4.27 -9.75
N SER A 33 -0.98 -4.15 -11.05
CA SER A 33 -2.01 -4.45 -12.05
C SER A 33 -1.39 -5.08 -13.27
N ARG A 34 -2.12 -6.02 -13.87
CA ARG A 34 -1.78 -6.58 -15.18
C ARG A 34 -2.94 -6.34 -16.13
N ARG A 35 -2.63 -5.89 -17.33
CA ARG A 35 -3.58 -5.83 -18.44
C ARG A 35 -3.37 -7.06 -19.32
N ASP A 36 -4.45 -7.73 -19.68
CA ASP A 36 -4.44 -8.75 -20.72
C ASP A 36 -4.31 -8.07 -22.09
N PRO A 37 -3.29 -8.41 -22.90
CA PRO A 37 -3.12 -7.82 -24.23
C PRO A 37 -4.19 -8.25 -25.24
N GLU A 38 -4.83 -9.41 -25.07
CA GLU A 38 -5.83 -9.94 -26.01
C GLU A 38 -7.22 -9.36 -25.72
N THR A 39 -7.66 -9.44 -24.47
CA THR A 39 -9.00 -8.99 -24.06
C THR A 39 -9.03 -7.51 -23.65
N GLY A 40 -7.88 -6.94 -23.29
CA GLY A 40 -7.77 -5.59 -22.77
C GLY A 40 -8.19 -5.45 -21.30
N GLU A 41 -8.63 -6.52 -20.65
CA GLU A 41 -9.09 -6.53 -19.27
C GLU A 41 -7.94 -6.24 -18.28
N TYR A 42 -8.28 -5.58 -17.17
CA TYR A 42 -7.33 -5.26 -16.11
C TYR A 42 -7.63 -6.11 -14.87
N THR A 43 -6.59 -6.78 -14.39
CA THR A 43 -6.56 -7.39 -13.06
C THR A 43 -5.74 -6.50 -12.13
N LEU A 44 -6.20 -6.35 -10.89
CA LEU A 44 -5.50 -5.61 -9.84
C LEU A 44 -5.40 -6.46 -8.59
N GLU A 45 -4.27 -6.35 -7.90
CA GLU A 45 -4.04 -7.09 -6.67
C GLU A 45 -3.23 -6.27 -5.65
N LYS A 46 -3.25 -6.76 -4.41
CA LYS A 46 -2.43 -6.26 -3.30
C LYS A 46 -1.21 -7.16 -3.18
N ALA A 47 -0.02 -6.61 -3.36
CA ALA A 47 1.25 -7.31 -3.14
C ALA A 47 1.91 -6.85 -1.83
N PRO A 48 2.50 -7.75 -1.03
CA PRO A 48 3.12 -7.39 0.24
C PRO A 48 4.28 -6.40 0.06
N LEU A 49 4.43 -5.47 1.00
CA LEU A 49 5.52 -4.51 1.03
C LEU A 49 6.60 -5.00 2.02
N TYR A 50 7.79 -5.31 1.49
CA TYR A 50 8.93 -5.77 2.29
C TYR A 50 9.87 -4.60 2.61
N HIS A 51 10.19 -4.43 3.89
CA HIS A 51 11.18 -3.44 4.34
C HIS A 51 12.56 -4.09 4.34
N LEU A 52 13.36 -3.83 3.30
CA LEU A 52 14.70 -4.42 3.16
C LEU A 52 15.74 -3.80 4.09
N VAL A 53 15.47 -2.59 4.58
CA VAL A 53 16.34 -1.83 5.50
C VAL A 53 15.49 -1.47 6.73
N GLY A 54 16.08 -1.56 7.93
CA GLY A 54 15.42 -1.20 9.19
C GLY A 54 14.84 -2.37 9.99
N GLU A 55 14.91 -3.62 9.52
CA GLU A 55 14.49 -4.79 10.31
C GLU A 55 15.24 -4.88 11.65
N GLU A 56 16.54 -4.59 11.66
CA GLU A 56 17.35 -4.61 12.88
C GLU A 56 16.95 -3.47 13.83
N GLU A 57 16.63 -2.30 13.30
CA GLU A 57 16.19 -1.14 14.09
C GLU A 57 14.80 -1.37 14.70
N GLU A 58 13.88 -1.98 13.94
CA GLU A 58 12.54 -2.32 14.42
C GLU A 58 12.58 -3.45 15.47
N LYS A 59 13.45 -4.46 15.27
CA LYS A 59 13.73 -5.51 16.27
C LYS A 59 14.37 -4.91 17.53
N ALA A 60 15.32 -3.99 17.38
CA ALA A 60 15.97 -3.31 18.49
C ALA A 60 14.99 -2.40 19.26
N ALA A 61 14.12 -1.67 18.56
CA ALA A 61 13.09 -0.82 19.17
C ALA A 61 12.04 -1.65 19.94
N LYS A 62 11.63 -2.80 19.40
CA LYS A 62 10.72 -3.74 20.07
C LYS A 62 11.36 -4.38 21.31
N LYS A 63 12.68 -4.64 21.30
CA LYS A 63 13.42 -5.20 22.44
C LYS A 63 13.60 -4.19 23.59
N LYS A 64 13.72 -2.89 23.31
CA LYS A 64 13.85 -1.83 24.33
C LYS A 64 12.54 -1.47 25.05
N LYS A 65 11.37 -1.83 24.48
CA LYS A 65 10.05 -1.58 25.07
C LYS A 65 9.53 -2.74 25.93
N LYS A 66 10.33 -3.80 26.11
CA LYS A 66 10.02 -4.97 26.94
C LYS A 66 10.97 -5.00 28.13
#